data_AF-W3Y2B1-F1
#
_entry.id   AF-W3Y2B1-F1
#
_cell.length_a   1.000
_cell.length_b   1.000
_cell.length_c   1.000
_cell.angle_alpha   90.00
_cell.angle_beta   90.00
_cell.angle_gamma   90.00
#
_symmetry.space_group_name_H-M   'P 1'
#
loop_
_entity.id
_entity.type
_entity.pdbx_description
1 polymer ?
#
loop_
_entity_poly.entity_id
_entity_poly.type
_entity_poly.pdbx_seq_one_letter_code
_entity_poly.pdbx_strand_id
1 'polypeptide(L)'
;MKLMYQDSTLDFEVPENRVTVISFENRKIFRRMVTELDVQCDGGEGPWILNDSDKAYDLDKYGHMVLNPLYVDMNNKSLLTKLQNQLGKEALMMTEEVSDIISRLHAFYYALEFGYPLAIQHKLEIGTAELIKLGSFNFEDNRNGDVMDLMSYVEVVDTLLHPKLYIMINIDLILNDDELISFFQTMLSRQLRLVCLTTGSLDKEMLDKSLINGYILDNDFCVI
;
A
#
# COMPACT_ATOMS: atom_id res chain seq x y z
N MET A 1 -13.75 -6.46 -11.42
CA MET A 1 -12.88 -7.25 -10.53
C MET A 1 -13.68 -7.89 -9.42
N LYS A 2 -13.21 -9.05 -8.97
CA LYS A 2 -13.84 -9.91 -7.99
C LYS A 2 -12.79 -10.44 -7.03
N LEU A 3 -13.13 -10.47 -5.75
CA LEU A 3 -12.36 -11.14 -4.71
C LEU A 3 -13.12 -12.43 -4.37
N MET A 4 -12.49 -13.57 -4.60
CA MET A 4 -13.14 -14.88 -4.44
C MET A 4 -12.39 -15.71 -3.40
N TYR A 5 -13.08 -16.67 -2.79
CA TYR A 5 -12.48 -17.64 -1.88
C TYR A 5 -12.50 -19.04 -2.50
N GLN A 6 -11.34 -19.67 -2.60
CA GLN A 6 -11.15 -20.97 -3.26
C GLN A 6 -12.09 -22.05 -2.69
N ASP A 7 -12.54 -22.94 -3.59
CA ASP A 7 -13.39 -24.09 -3.27
C ASP A 7 -14.70 -23.73 -2.55
N SER A 8 -15.16 -22.49 -2.72
CA SER A 8 -16.41 -21.97 -2.18
C SER A 8 -17.20 -21.21 -3.24
N THR A 9 -18.46 -20.91 -2.95
CA THR A 9 -19.29 -20.01 -3.77
C THR A 9 -19.13 -18.54 -3.37
N LEU A 10 -18.15 -18.21 -2.52
CA LEU A 10 -17.93 -16.84 -2.07
C LEU A 10 -17.23 -16.03 -3.17
N ASP A 11 -17.99 -15.11 -3.76
CA ASP A 11 -17.55 -14.17 -4.79
C ASP A 11 -18.03 -12.78 -4.40
N PHE A 12 -17.09 -11.86 -4.19
CA PHE A 12 -17.33 -10.48 -3.82
C PHE A 12 -16.97 -9.57 -4.98
N GLU A 13 -17.96 -8.89 -5.56
CA GLU A 13 -17.71 -7.91 -6.61
C GLU A 13 -17.02 -6.68 -6.02
N VAL A 14 -15.95 -6.23 -6.67
CA VAL A 14 -15.19 -5.04 -6.28
C VAL A 14 -15.26 -4.01 -7.41
N PRO A 15 -16.37 -3.24 -7.48
CA PRO A 15 -16.54 -2.19 -8.48
C PRO A 15 -15.66 -0.97 -8.17
N GLU A 16 -15.42 -0.12 -9.18
CA GLU A 16 -14.64 1.12 -9.02
C GLU A 16 -15.44 2.29 -8.45
N ASN A 17 -16.78 2.21 -8.50
CA ASN A 17 -17.68 3.30 -8.11
C ASN A 17 -18.40 3.06 -6.77
N ARG A 18 -18.11 1.95 -6.08
CA ARG A 18 -18.66 1.62 -4.76
C ARG A 18 -17.59 0.95 -3.90
N VAL A 19 -17.70 1.15 -2.59
CA VAL A 19 -16.88 0.46 -1.60
C VAL A 19 -17.51 -0.89 -1.30
N THR A 20 -16.72 -1.96 -1.37
CA THR A 20 -17.18 -3.30 -1.01
C THR A 20 -17.04 -3.51 0.48
N VAL A 21 -18.09 -3.92 1.15
CA VAL A 21 -18.07 -4.15 2.61
C VAL A 21 -18.50 -5.59 2.86
N ILE A 22 -17.64 -6.36 3.51
CA ILE A 22 -17.90 -7.75 3.88
C ILE A 22 -17.99 -7.81 5.40
N SER A 23 -19.21 -8.02 5.90
CA SER A 23 -19.50 -8.19 7.31
C SER A 23 -19.47 -9.68 7.67
N PHE A 24 -18.79 -10.03 8.75
CA PHE A 24 -18.65 -11.40 9.21
C PHE A 24 -19.39 -11.59 10.53
N GLU A 25 -20.44 -12.42 10.55
CA GLU A 25 -21.13 -12.73 11.81
C GLU A 25 -20.26 -13.60 12.73
N ASN A 26 -19.47 -14.51 12.13
CA ASN A 26 -18.62 -15.43 12.87
C ASN A 26 -17.19 -14.90 13.02
N ARG A 27 -16.84 -14.47 14.23
CA ARG A 27 -15.49 -13.97 14.56
C ARG A 27 -14.36 -14.97 14.29
N LYS A 28 -14.62 -16.29 14.37
CA LYS A 28 -13.60 -17.30 14.04
C LYS A 28 -13.34 -17.33 12.53
N ILE A 29 -14.38 -17.20 11.72
CA ILE A 29 -14.27 -17.14 10.26
C ILE A 29 -13.56 -15.85 9.85
N PHE A 30 -13.99 -14.71 10.40
CA PHE A 30 -13.31 -13.42 10.20
C PHE A 30 -11.80 -13.54 10.47
N ARG A 31 -11.42 -14.00 11.67
CA ARG A 31 -10.01 -14.13 12.04
C ARG A 31 -9.26 -15.03 11.06
N ARG A 32 -9.82 -16.18 10.71
CA ARG A 32 -9.18 -17.11 9.76
C ARG A 32 -8.95 -16.43 8.41
N MET A 33 -10.01 -15.88 7.82
CA MET A 33 -9.98 -15.33 6.47
C MET A 33 -9.14 -14.05 6.36
N VAL A 34 -9.16 -13.19 7.38
CA VAL A 34 -8.29 -12.02 7.47
C VAL A 34 -6.82 -12.43 7.59
N THR A 35 -6.49 -13.42 8.42
CA THR A 35 -5.12 -13.94 8.54
C THR A 35 -4.64 -14.60 7.23
N GLU A 36 -5.49 -15.36 6.56
CA GLU A 36 -5.17 -15.93 5.25
C GLU A 36 -4.89 -14.83 4.21
N LEU A 37 -5.69 -13.77 4.20
CA LEU A 37 -5.51 -12.65 3.27
C LEU A 37 -4.23 -11.87 3.56
N ASP A 38 -3.93 -11.61 4.83
CA ASP A 38 -2.69 -10.97 5.29
C ASP A 38 -1.44 -11.74 4.83
N VAL A 39 -1.42 -13.05 5.08
CA VAL A 39 -0.35 -13.94 4.62
C VAL A 39 -0.17 -13.88 3.11
N GLN A 40 -1.26 -13.86 2.33
CA GLN A 40 -1.19 -13.77 0.87
C GLN A 40 -0.72 -12.40 0.36
N CYS A 41 -1.10 -11.31 1.04
CA CYS A 41 -0.57 -9.97 0.74
C CYS A 41 0.93 -9.85 1.04
N ASP A 42 1.48 -10.69 1.91
CA ASP A 42 2.91 -10.77 2.20
C ASP A 42 3.67 -11.80 1.34
N GLY A 43 3.03 -12.37 0.30
CA GLY A 43 3.65 -13.33 -0.63
C GLY A 43 3.54 -14.80 -0.23
N GLY A 44 2.76 -15.11 0.80
CA GLY A 44 2.43 -16.48 1.18
C GLY A 44 1.34 -17.11 0.31
N GLU A 45 1.08 -18.39 0.54
CA GLU A 45 -0.01 -19.14 -0.10
C GLU A 45 -1.33 -18.97 0.67
N GLY A 46 -2.45 -19.04 -0.04
CA GLY A 46 -3.76 -19.07 0.60
C GLY A 46 -4.92 -19.13 -0.40
N PRO A 47 -6.15 -19.22 0.12
CA PRO A 47 -7.36 -19.50 -0.66
C PRO A 47 -7.95 -18.28 -1.38
N TRP A 48 -7.48 -17.05 -1.11
CA TRP A 48 -8.04 -15.87 -1.74
C TRP A 48 -7.55 -15.70 -3.18
N ILE A 49 -8.48 -15.37 -4.08
CA ILE A 49 -8.20 -15.18 -5.49
C ILE A 49 -8.72 -13.81 -5.91
N LEU A 50 -7.82 -12.93 -6.33
CA LEU A 50 -8.18 -11.65 -6.95
C LEU A 50 -8.25 -11.83 -8.46
N ASN A 51 -9.43 -11.66 -9.05
CA ASN A 51 -9.65 -11.88 -10.48
C ASN A 51 -10.28 -10.65 -11.16
N ASP A 52 -9.86 -10.35 -12.38
CA ASP A 52 -10.53 -9.38 -13.24
C ASP A 52 -10.80 -10.03 -14.60
N SER A 53 -12.08 -10.36 -14.82
CA SER A 53 -12.54 -11.17 -15.95
C SER A 53 -11.81 -12.53 -16.00
N ASP A 54 -10.92 -12.73 -16.97
CA ASP A 54 -10.20 -13.99 -17.20
C ASP A 54 -8.77 -13.99 -16.63
N LYS A 55 -8.39 -12.93 -15.89
CA LYS A 55 -7.02 -12.76 -15.38
C LYS A 55 -6.98 -12.67 -13.86
N ALA A 56 -6.36 -13.68 -13.25
CA ALA A 56 -5.99 -13.68 -11.85
C ALA A 56 -4.78 -12.74 -11.59
N TYR A 57 -4.78 -12.12 -10.42
CA TYR A 57 -3.74 -11.22 -9.93
C TYR A 57 -3.22 -11.71 -8.58
N ASP A 58 -1.90 -11.73 -8.43
CA ASP A 58 -1.27 -12.09 -7.16
C ASP A 58 -1.51 -10.97 -6.11
N LEU A 59 -2.00 -11.34 -4.93
CA LEU A 59 -2.30 -10.39 -3.86
C LEU A 59 -1.06 -9.72 -3.26
N ASP A 60 0.11 -10.35 -3.38
CA ASP A 60 1.40 -9.80 -2.91
C ASP A 60 1.85 -8.56 -3.70
N LYS A 61 1.47 -8.48 -4.98
CA LYS A 61 1.82 -7.38 -5.89
C LYS A 61 0.69 -6.39 -6.06
N TYR A 62 -0.55 -6.87 -6.01
CA TYR A 62 -1.72 -6.10 -6.42
C TYR A 62 -2.71 -5.85 -5.28
N GLY A 63 -2.57 -6.52 -4.14
CA GLY A 63 -3.31 -6.23 -2.92
C GLY A 63 -2.49 -5.33 -1.99
N HIS A 64 -3.17 -4.43 -1.29
CA HIS A 64 -2.59 -3.67 -0.20
C HIS A 64 -3.53 -3.69 1.01
N MET A 65 -3.09 -4.36 2.07
CA MET A 65 -3.89 -4.58 3.27
C MET A 65 -3.44 -3.69 4.43
N VAL A 66 -4.40 -3.01 5.05
CA VAL A 66 -4.18 -2.19 6.25
C VAL A 66 -4.92 -2.85 7.40
N LEU A 67 -4.18 -3.61 8.20
CA LEU A 67 -4.68 -4.29 9.39
C LEU A 67 -5.08 -3.32 10.52
N ASN A 68 -4.33 -2.23 10.65
CA ASN A 68 -4.55 -1.23 11.68
C ASN A 68 -4.59 0.17 11.06
N PRO A 69 -5.77 0.69 10.72
CA PRO A 69 -5.89 2.04 10.17
C PRO A 69 -5.40 3.16 11.10
N LEU A 70 -5.32 2.93 12.41
CA LEU A 70 -4.74 3.88 13.38
C LEU A 70 -3.21 3.96 13.30
N TYR A 71 -2.57 2.96 12.70
CA TYR A 71 -1.13 2.88 12.58
C TYR A 71 -0.73 2.53 11.16
N VAL A 72 -0.49 3.56 10.38
CA VAL A 72 0.10 3.46 9.05
C VAL A 72 1.52 4.01 9.08
N ASP A 73 2.46 3.26 8.48
CA ASP A 73 3.88 3.61 8.43
C ASP A 73 4.31 3.88 6.98
N MET A 74 4.45 5.17 6.64
CA MET A 74 4.94 5.62 5.33
C MET A 74 6.41 5.27 5.11
N ASN A 75 7.19 5.08 6.19
CA ASN A 75 8.61 4.77 6.14
C ASN A 75 8.90 3.27 6.30
N ASN A 76 7.92 2.42 6.02
CA ASN A 76 8.16 0.98 5.95
C ASN A 76 9.13 0.64 4.80
N LYS A 77 9.78 -0.52 4.91
CA LYS A 77 10.82 -0.97 3.96
C LYS A 77 10.33 -1.02 2.51
N SER A 78 9.08 -1.42 2.26
CA SER A 78 8.53 -1.54 0.90
C SER A 78 8.41 -0.17 0.23
N LEU A 79 7.78 0.79 0.93
CA LEU A 79 7.62 2.16 0.45
C LEU A 79 8.96 2.86 0.29
N LEU A 80 9.86 2.77 1.28
CA LEU A 80 11.19 3.37 1.16
C LEU A 80 11.98 2.80 -0.01
N THR A 81 11.93 1.48 -0.23
CA THR A 81 12.63 0.87 -1.38
C THR A 81 12.09 1.43 -2.69
N LYS A 82 10.78 1.64 -2.80
CA LYS A 82 10.14 2.18 -4.00
C LYS A 82 10.44 3.67 -4.20
N LEU A 83 10.41 4.46 -3.14
CA LEU A 83 10.83 5.86 -3.13
C LEU A 83 12.27 6.00 -3.65
N GLN A 84 13.21 5.26 -3.05
CA GLN A 84 14.63 5.31 -3.43
C GLN A 84 14.84 4.91 -4.90
N ASN A 85 14.11 3.90 -5.39
CA ASN A 85 14.15 3.50 -6.79
C ASN A 85 13.58 4.57 -7.73
N GLN A 86 12.51 5.25 -7.33
CA GLN A 86 11.91 6.32 -8.13
C GLN A 86 12.82 7.55 -8.20
N LEU A 87 13.35 8.01 -7.07
CA LEU A 87 14.34 9.09 -7.02
C LEU A 87 15.59 8.73 -7.83
N GLY A 88 16.02 7.47 -7.80
CA GLY A 88 17.10 6.96 -8.67
C GLY A 88 16.80 7.12 -10.16
N LYS A 89 15.57 6.83 -10.58
CA LYS A 89 15.12 7.03 -11.98
C LYS A 89 15.02 8.50 -12.35
N GLU A 90 14.52 9.35 -11.45
CA GLU A 90 14.44 10.79 -11.68
C GLU A 90 15.84 11.40 -11.81
N ALA A 91 16.76 11.04 -10.91
CA ALA A 91 18.14 11.50 -10.97
C ALA A 91 18.89 11.01 -12.23
N LEU A 92 18.55 9.83 -12.76
CA LEU A 92 19.12 9.37 -14.05
C LEU A 92 18.76 10.29 -15.22
N MET A 93 17.67 11.06 -15.12
CA MET A 93 17.30 12.06 -16.12
C MET A 93 18.06 13.38 -15.96
N MET A 94 18.70 13.61 -14.80
CA MET A 94 19.49 14.80 -14.46
C MET A 94 20.98 14.57 -14.79
N THR A 95 21.28 14.21 -16.04
CA THR A 95 22.59 13.66 -16.41
C THR A 95 23.74 14.65 -16.20
N GLU A 96 23.51 15.94 -16.46
CA GLU A 96 24.55 16.97 -16.32
C GLU A 96 24.88 17.21 -14.84
N GLU A 97 23.85 17.36 -14.00
CA GLU A 97 23.98 17.57 -12.56
C GLU A 97 24.65 16.37 -11.89
N VAL A 98 24.22 15.15 -12.23
CA VAL A 98 24.82 13.92 -11.70
C VAL A 98 26.29 13.81 -12.12
N SER A 99 26.62 14.14 -13.37
CA SER A 99 28.01 14.11 -13.87
C SER A 99 28.90 15.13 -13.14
N ASP A 100 28.40 16.35 -12.89
CA ASP A 100 29.13 17.36 -12.13
C ASP A 100 29.39 16.90 -10.68
N ILE A 101 28.37 16.37 -10.01
CA ILE A 101 28.50 15.83 -8.65
C ILE A 101 29.55 14.70 -8.60
N ILE A 102 29.48 13.75 -9.53
CA ILE A 102 30.44 12.64 -9.62
C ILE A 102 31.86 13.16 -9.87
N SER A 103 32.03 14.13 -10.76
CA SER A 103 33.33 14.73 -11.05
C SER A 103 33.93 15.41 -9.82
N ARG A 104 33.10 16.13 -9.05
CA ARG A 104 33.52 16.77 -7.80
C ARG A 104 33.85 15.76 -6.70
N LEU A 105 33.13 14.64 -6.63
CA LEU A 105 33.46 13.53 -5.73
C LEU A 105 34.81 12.89 -6.09
N HIS A 106 35.07 12.62 -7.37
CA HIS A 106 36.37 12.10 -7.82
C HIS A 106 37.50 13.07 -7.49
N ALA A 107 37.33 14.38 -7.72
CA ALA A 107 38.33 15.37 -7.36
C ALA A 107 38.68 15.33 -5.86
N PHE A 108 37.68 15.16 -5.00
CA PHE A 108 37.88 14.96 -3.57
C PHE A 108 38.63 13.65 -3.26
N TYR A 109 38.26 12.53 -3.88
CA TYR A 109 38.92 11.25 -3.66
C TYR A 109 40.37 11.24 -4.13
N TYR A 110 40.69 11.82 -5.28
CA TYR A 110 42.08 11.96 -5.75
C TYR A 110 42.93 12.80 -4.78
N ALA A 111 42.36 13.84 -4.17
CA ALA A 111 43.07 14.63 -3.16
C ALA A 111 43.43 13.79 -1.91
N LEU A 112 42.54 12.88 -1.50
CA LEU A 112 42.81 11.94 -0.40
C LEU A 112 43.90 10.94 -0.76
N GLU A 113 43.85 10.36 -1.96
CA GLU A 113 44.86 9.39 -2.43
C GLU A 113 46.25 10.01 -2.49
N PHE A 114 46.36 11.22 -3.05
CA PHE A 114 47.64 11.92 -3.15
C PHE A 114 48.19 12.36 -1.78
N GLY A 115 47.30 12.69 -0.85
CA GLY A 115 47.66 13.13 0.51
C GLY A 115 47.98 11.99 1.48
N TYR A 116 47.66 10.73 1.14
CA TYR A 116 47.81 9.61 2.06
C TYR A 116 49.21 8.97 1.99
N PRO A 117 49.82 8.55 3.11
CA PRO A 117 51.18 7.99 3.12
C PRO A 117 51.35 6.63 2.42
N LEU A 118 50.24 5.95 2.13
CA LEU A 118 50.22 4.63 1.49
C LEU A 118 49.54 4.72 0.13
N ALA A 119 49.96 3.86 -0.81
CA ALA A 119 49.29 3.70 -2.08
C ALA A 119 47.88 3.11 -1.88
N ILE A 120 46.87 3.96 -2.06
CA ILE A 120 45.45 3.61 -1.97
C ILE A 120 44.75 4.00 -3.28
N GLN A 121 43.57 3.41 -3.51
CA GLN A 121 42.74 3.73 -4.67
C GLN A 121 41.24 3.67 -4.32
N HIS A 122 40.42 4.43 -5.05
CA HIS A 122 38.96 4.42 -4.95
C HIS A 122 38.29 3.79 -6.18
N LYS A 123 37.00 3.48 -6.05
CA LYS A 123 36.14 2.98 -7.13
C LYS A 123 35.83 4.10 -8.13
N LEU A 124 36.11 3.89 -9.41
CA LEU A 124 35.85 4.88 -10.47
C LEU A 124 34.37 4.97 -10.86
N GLU A 125 33.64 3.85 -10.84
CA GLU A 125 32.23 3.86 -11.21
C GLU A 125 31.38 4.24 -9.99
N ILE A 126 30.80 5.45 -10.02
CA ILE A 126 29.79 5.88 -9.04
C ILE A 126 28.43 5.88 -9.75
N GLY A 127 27.54 4.99 -9.33
CA GLY A 127 26.20 4.91 -9.90
C GLY A 127 25.25 5.94 -9.29
N THR A 128 24.27 6.44 -10.06
CA THR A 128 23.23 7.35 -9.56
C THR A 128 22.49 6.77 -8.35
N ALA A 129 22.26 5.46 -8.31
CA ALA A 129 21.65 4.79 -7.16
C ALA A 129 22.50 4.88 -5.87
N GLU A 130 23.83 4.95 -5.99
CA GLU A 130 24.72 5.14 -4.84
C GLU A 130 24.61 6.57 -4.32
N LEU A 131 24.51 7.57 -5.20
CA LEU A 131 24.28 8.97 -4.82
C LEU A 131 22.95 9.15 -4.09
N ILE A 132 21.88 8.54 -4.59
CA ILE A 132 20.56 8.63 -3.96
C ILE A 132 20.54 7.97 -2.58
N LYS A 133 21.21 6.81 -2.43
CA LYS A 133 21.37 6.16 -1.13
C LYS A 133 22.07 7.03 -0.09
N LEU A 134 23.03 7.88 -0.49
CA LEU A 134 23.67 8.82 0.44
C LEU A 134 22.69 9.82 1.05
N GLY A 135 21.66 10.22 0.30
CA GLY A 135 20.63 11.15 0.76
C GLY A 135 19.71 10.58 1.85
N SER A 136 19.60 9.25 1.97
CA SER A 136 18.74 8.57 2.96
C SER A 136 17.31 9.15 3.03
N PHE A 137 16.73 9.47 1.87
CA PHE A 137 15.39 10.05 1.75
C PHE A 137 14.31 9.20 2.45
N ASN A 138 13.47 9.88 3.24
CA ASN A 138 12.32 9.33 3.95
C ASN A 138 11.13 10.28 3.81
N PHE A 139 9.92 9.79 4.05
CA PHE A 139 8.74 10.64 4.20
C PHE A 139 8.80 11.39 5.52
N GLU A 140 8.34 12.65 5.53
CA GLU A 140 8.16 13.41 6.76
C GLU A 140 7.13 12.71 7.65
N ASP A 141 7.48 12.43 8.91
CA ASP A 141 6.55 11.85 9.90
C ASP A 141 5.83 12.98 10.64
N ASN A 142 4.75 13.46 10.03
CA ASN A 142 3.87 14.49 10.57
C ASN A 142 2.54 13.87 11.06
N ARG A 143 2.57 12.66 11.63
CA ARG A 143 1.34 11.98 12.08
C ARG A 143 0.73 12.65 13.31
N ASN A 144 -0.58 12.87 13.24
CA ASN A 144 -1.36 13.57 14.26
C ASN A 144 -2.39 12.65 14.94
N GLY A 145 -2.62 11.46 14.39
CA GLY A 145 -3.66 10.51 14.79
C GLY A 145 -5.04 10.81 14.19
N ASP A 146 -5.14 11.66 13.17
CA ASP A 146 -6.40 11.99 12.49
C ASP A 146 -6.58 11.18 11.18
N VAL A 147 -7.75 11.28 10.56
CA VAL A 147 -8.05 10.57 9.31
C VAL A 147 -7.15 10.99 8.13
N MET A 148 -6.55 12.18 8.17
CA MET A 148 -5.66 12.66 7.11
C MET A 148 -4.36 11.87 7.08
N ASP A 149 -3.91 11.31 8.21
CA ASP A 149 -2.75 10.40 8.23
C ASP A 149 -3.01 9.17 7.35
N LEU A 150 -4.20 8.59 7.45
CA LEU A 150 -4.62 7.45 6.64
C LEU A 150 -4.78 7.84 5.16
N MET A 151 -5.38 8.99 4.87
CA MET A 151 -5.54 9.48 3.50
C MET A 151 -4.18 9.74 2.83
N SER A 152 -3.25 10.37 3.56
CA SER A 152 -1.88 10.65 3.07
C SER A 152 -1.12 9.35 2.84
N TYR A 153 -1.27 8.37 3.74
CA TYR A 153 -0.68 7.05 3.54
C TYR A 153 -1.19 6.36 2.27
N VAL A 154 -2.50 6.36 2.03
CA VAL A 154 -3.08 5.82 0.80
C VAL A 154 -2.50 6.52 -0.43
N GLU A 155 -2.32 7.83 -0.39
CA GLU A 155 -1.69 8.57 -1.50
C GLU A 155 -0.28 8.10 -1.81
N VAL A 156 0.54 7.92 -0.77
CA VAL A 156 1.91 7.42 -0.91
C VAL A 156 1.92 6.00 -1.46
N VAL A 157 1.05 5.12 -0.93
CA VAL A 157 0.90 3.74 -1.40
C VAL A 157 0.48 3.72 -2.87
N ASP A 158 -0.49 4.52 -3.26
CA ASP A 158 -0.99 4.57 -4.63
C ASP A 158 0.11 5.02 -5.59
N THR A 159 0.80 6.11 -5.23
CA THR A 159 1.88 6.71 -6.02
C THR A 159 3.07 5.77 -6.20
N LEU A 160 3.42 4.97 -5.18
CA LEU A 160 4.62 4.13 -5.22
C LEU A 160 4.36 2.68 -5.61
N LEU A 161 3.26 2.10 -5.14
CA LEU A 161 2.96 0.67 -5.27
C LEU A 161 1.93 0.37 -6.35
N HIS A 162 1.01 1.31 -6.62
CA HIS A 162 -0.09 1.15 -7.57
C HIS A 162 -0.88 -0.17 -7.38
N PRO A 163 -1.35 -0.48 -6.16
CA PRO A 163 -2.12 -1.69 -5.92
C PRO A 163 -3.46 -1.62 -6.68
N LYS A 164 -3.98 -2.78 -7.07
CA LYS A 164 -5.30 -2.88 -7.71
C LYS A 164 -6.44 -2.98 -6.71
N LEU A 165 -6.14 -3.37 -5.48
CA LEU A 165 -7.12 -3.57 -4.42
C LEU A 165 -6.56 -3.10 -3.08
N TYR A 166 -7.31 -2.24 -2.40
CA TYR A 166 -7.08 -1.87 -1.00
C TYR A 166 -8.01 -2.69 -0.11
N ILE A 167 -7.47 -3.22 0.99
CA ILE A 167 -8.21 -3.99 1.99
C ILE A 167 -8.05 -3.29 3.34
N MET A 168 -9.16 -2.87 3.93
CA MET A 168 -9.20 -2.17 5.21
C MET A 168 -9.92 -3.01 6.25
N ILE A 169 -9.31 -3.18 7.42
CA ILE A 169 -9.89 -3.98 8.50
C ILE A 169 -10.53 -3.07 9.54
N ASN A 170 -11.83 -3.30 9.82
CA ASN A 170 -12.60 -2.63 10.88
C ASN A 170 -12.52 -1.09 10.84
N ILE A 171 -12.44 -0.48 9.65
CA ILE A 171 -12.31 0.97 9.49
C ILE A 171 -13.53 1.73 10.07
N ASP A 172 -14.70 1.11 10.02
CA ASP A 172 -15.98 1.60 10.54
C ASP A 172 -16.04 1.71 12.06
N LEU A 173 -15.21 0.94 12.76
CA LEU A 173 -15.06 1.00 14.22
C LEU A 173 -14.13 2.15 14.65
N ILE A 174 -13.36 2.69 13.71
CA ILE A 174 -12.32 3.70 13.97
C ILE A 174 -12.81 5.09 13.55
N LEU A 175 -13.41 5.20 12.37
CA LEU A 175 -13.86 6.46 11.80
C LEU A 175 -15.31 6.77 12.16
N ASN A 176 -15.60 8.03 12.45
CA ASN A 176 -16.98 8.51 12.55
C ASN A 176 -17.64 8.61 11.15
N ASP A 177 -18.93 8.92 11.11
CA ASP A 177 -19.71 8.96 9.86
C ASP A 177 -19.11 9.93 8.83
N ASP A 178 -18.78 11.16 9.23
CA ASP A 178 -18.24 12.19 8.34
C ASP A 178 -16.86 11.80 7.79
N GLU A 179 -15.99 11.27 8.66
CA GLU A 179 -14.64 10.80 8.30
C GLU A 179 -14.72 9.61 7.34
N LEU A 180 -15.60 8.65 7.60
CA LEU A 180 -15.78 7.47 6.78
C LEU A 180 -16.32 7.83 5.39
N ILE A 181 -17.30 8.73 5.32
CA ILE A 181 -17.85 9.25 4.06
C ILE A 181 -16.74 9.94 3.26
N SER A 182 -15.98 10.83 3.90
CA SER A 182 -14.87 11.54 3.24
C SER A 182 -13.79 10.58 2.74
N PHE A 183 -13.45 9.57 3.54
CA PHE A 183 -12.50 8.53 3.17
C PHE A 183 -12.97 7.72 1.96
N PHE A 184 -14.21 7.21 1.97
CA PHE A 184 -14.78 6.46 0.85
C PHE A 184 -14.87 7.30 -0.42
N GLN A 185 -15.31 8.56 -0.33
CA GLN A 185 -15.35 9.47 -1.48
C GLN A 185 -13.95 9.72 -2.05
N THR A 186 -12.96 9.91 -1.19
CA THR A 186 -11.56 10.08 -1.61
C THR A 186 -11.07 8.86 -2.39
N MET A 187 -11.28 7.66 -1.86
CA MET A 187 -10.91 6.40 -2.52
C MET A 187 -11.57 6.25 -3.90
N LEU A 188 -12.90 6.45 -3.98
CA LEU A 188 -13.67 6.28 -5.21
C LEU A 188 -13.35 7.36 -6.25
N SER A 189 -13.12 8.61 -5.84
CA SER A 189 -12.76 9.70 -6.75
C SER A 189 -11.42 9.47 -7.46
N ARG A 190 -10.50 8.76 -6.79
CA ARG A 190 -9.21 8.30 -7.33
C ARG A 190 -9.33 6.98 -8.09
N GLN A 191 -10.54 6.44 -8.27
CA GLN A 191 -10.81 5.13 -8.90
C GLN A 191 -10.11 3.96 -8.19
N LEU A 192 -9.87 4.09 -6.89
CA LEU A 192 -9.26 3.04 -6.07
C LEU A 192 -10.33 2.04 -5.64
N ARG A 193 -10.06 0.76 -5.88
CA ARG A 193 -10.95 -0.33 -5.47
C ARG A 193 -10.70 -0.66 -4.00
N LEU A 194 -11.75 -0.57 -3.19
CA LEU A 194 -11.68 -0.75 -1.74
C LEU A 194 -12.61 -1.88 -1.27
N VAL A 195 -12.05 -2.78 -0.46
CA VAL A 195 -12.77 -3.78 0.33
C VAL A 195 -12.58 -3.49 1.82
N CYS A 196 -13.66 -3.37 2.57
CA CYS A 196 -13.67 -3.27 4.02
C CYS A 196 -14.15 -4.59 4.62
N LEU A 197 -13.37 -5.17 5.53
CA LEU A 197 -13.75 -6.37 6.28
C LEU A 197 -14.07 -5.98 7.72
N THR A 198 -15.26 -6.33 8.22
CA THR A 198 -15.70 -5.99 9.59
C THR A 198 -16.41 -7.16 10.28
N THR A 199 -16.43 -7.18 11.62
CA THR A 199 -17.12 -8.22 12.42
C THR A 199 -18.51 -7.80 12.92
N GLY A 200 -19.05 -6.69 12.41
CA GLY A 200 -20.37 -6.16 12.74
C GLY A 200 -21.11 -5.60 11.52
N SER A 201 -22.32 -5.12 11.71
CA SER A 201 -23.05 -4.39 10.67
C SER A 201 -22.46 -2.99 10.49
N LEU A 202 -22.32 -2.55 9.23
CA LEU A 202 -21.99 -1.16 8.91
C LEU A 202 -23.24 -0.29 9.11
N ASP A 203 -23.58 -0.03 10.37
CA ASP A 203 -24.72 0.80 10.75
C ASP A 203 -24.26 2.25 10.96
N LYS A 204 -24.08 2.96 9.84
CA LYS A 204 -23.72 4.39 9.81
C LYS A 204 -24.90 5.18 9.23
N GLU A 205 -25.55 6.01 10.04
CA GLU A 205 -26.81 6.66 9.67
C GLU A 205 -26.65 7.64 8.51
N MET A 206 -25.53 8.36 8.47
CA MET A 206 -25.28 9.39 7.45
C MET A 206 -24.66 8.82 6.16
N LEU A 207 -24.28 7.55 6.17
CA LEU A 207 -23.62 6.91 5.03
C LEU A 207 -24.63 6.58 3.93
N ASP A 208 -24.40 7.12 2.73
CA ASP A 208 -25.20 6.77 1.57
C ASP A 208 -25.00 5.30 1.19
N LYS A 209 -26.04 4.50 1.38
CA LYS A 209 -26.06 3.07 1.04
C LYS A 209 -25.79 2.82 -0.46
N SER A 210 -26.02 3.80 -1.33
CA SER A 210 -25.72 3.70 -2.76
C SER A 210 -24.21 3.58 -3.06
N LEU A 211 -23.36 4.04 -2.12
CA LEU A 211 -21.90 3.94 -2.18
C LEU A 211 -21.38 2.56 -1.77
N ILE A 212 -22.23 1.72 -1.18
CA ILE A 212 -21.82 0.47 -0.55
C ILE A 212 -22.30 -0.72 -1.39
N ASN A 213 -21.36 -1.61 -1.71
CA ASN A 213 -21.62 -2.95 -2.16
C ASN A 213 -21.45 -3.90 -0.96
N GLY A 214 -22.54 -4.14 -0.23
CA GLY A 214 -22.52 -4.85 1.05
C GLY A 214 -22.76 -6.34 0.89
N TYR A 215 -22.03 -7.13 1.69
CA TYR A 215 -22.14 -8.58 1.80
C TYR A 215 -22.14 -8.96 3.27
N ILE A 216 -23.01 -9.89 3.66
CA ILE A 216 -22.99 -10.50 5.00
C ILE A 216 -22.60 -11.96 4.85
N LEU A 217 -21.48 -12.35 5.45
CA LEU A 217 -21.07 -13.73 5.57
C LEU A 217 -21.64 -14.30 6.87
N ASP A 218 -22.65 -15.14 6.71
CA ASP A 218 -23.34 -15.79 7.82
C ASP A 218 -22.49 -16.90 8.48
N ASN A 219 -23.04 -17.50 9.53
CA ASN A 219 -22.38 -18.59 10.25
C ASN A 219 -22.25 -19.89 9.44
N ASP A 220 -23.04 -20.05 8.38
CA ASP A 220 -23.06 -21.23 7.51
C ASP A 220 -22.12 -21.08 6.31
N PHE A 221 -21.32 -20.00 6.27
CA PHE A 221 -20.39 -19.69 5.18
C PHE A 221 -21.10 -19.39 3.85
N CYS A 222 -22.27 -18.77 3.94
CA CYS A 222 -23.04 -18.26 2.80
C CYS A 222 -23.04 -16.72 2.79
N VAL A 223 -23.08 -16.14 1.59
CA VAL A 223 -23.19 -14.68 1.40
C VAL A 223 -24.65 -14.29 1.24
N ILE A 224 -25.08 -13.27 1.98
CA ILE A 224 -26.41 -12.64 1.93
C ILE A 224 -26.25 -11.17 1.50
#